data_AF-A0AAX3SVG6-F1
#
_entry.id   AF-A0AAX3SVG6-F1
#
_cell.length_a   1.000
_cell.length_b   1.000
_cell.length_c   1.000
_cell.angle_alpha   90.00
_cell.angle_beta   90.00
_cell.angle_gamma   90.00
#
_symmetry.space_group_name_H-M   'P 1'
#
loop_
_entity.id
_entity.type
_entity.pdbx_description
1 polymer ?
#
loop_
_entity_poly.entity_id
_entity_poly.type
_entity_poly.pdbx_seq_one_letter_code
_entity_poly.pdbx_strand_id
1 'polypeptide(L)'
;MKFHADKSEAQSITGYGPGWVAVDREKFEHSLLVGAKGLRQAWDCARFEDLTPEHFEALSQLDAEVIILGSGQRNRFPPAAWLRPLMARRIGLESMDTQAACRTYNILASEGRNVVAALLLE
;
A
#
# COMPACT_ATOMS: atom_id res chain seq x y z
N MET A 1 -1.14 19.29 -30.84
CA MET A 1 -1.09 17.96 -30.19
C MET A 1 -1.75 18.08 -28.83
N LYS A 2 -2.99 17.60 -28.67
CA LYS A 2 -3.66 17.54 -27.37
C LYS A 2 -3.42 16.14 -26.81
N PHE A 3 -2.56 16.03 -25.79
CA PHE A 3 -2.38 14.79 -25.05
C PHE A 3 -3.64 14.56 -24.21
N HIS A 4 -4.47 13.59 -24.61
CA HIS A 4 -5.41 12.99 -23.67
C HIS A 4 -4.59 12.06 -22.78
N ALA A 5 -4.51 12.37 -21.48
CA ALA A 5 -4.07 11.38 -20.52
C ALA A 5 -5.10 10.25 -20.55
N ASP A 6 -4.67 9.08 -21.01
CA ASP A 6 -5.43 7.85 -20.85
C ASP A 6 -5.72 7.72 -19.35
N LYS A 7 -7.00 7.75 -18.97
CA LYS A 7 -7.37 7.63 -17.56
C LYS A 7 -7.03 6.19 -17.17
N SER A 8 -5.90 6.00 -16.50
CA SER A 8 -5.61 4.73 -15.84
C SER A 8 -6.82 4.35 -15.00
N GLU A 9 -7.38 3.16 -15.23
CA GLU A 9 -8.48 2.61 -14.42
C GLU A 9 -8.02 2.26 -12.99
N ALA A 10 -6.73 2.46 -12.68
CA ALA A 10 -6.17 2.16 -11.39
C ALA A 10 -6.66 3.11 -10.29
N GLN A 11 -7.00 2.52 -9.14
CA GLN A 11 -7.37 3.29 -7.94
C GLN A 11 -6.24 4.25 -7.57
N SER A 12 -6.59 5.50 -7.32
CA SER A 12 -5.61 6.56 -7.08
C SER A 12 -5.75 7.12 -5.67
N ILE A 13 -4.62 7.29 -4.99
CA ILE A 13 -4.58 8.02 -3.72
C ILE A 13 -4.59 9.51 -4.03
N THR A 14 -5.74 10.14 -3.79
CA THR A 14 -6.04 11.54 -4.15
C THR A 14 -5.64 12.56 -3.07
N GLY A 15 -5.38 12.11 -1.85
CA GLY A 15 -4.96 12.96 -0.74
C GLY A 15 -4.50 12.15 0.45
N TYR A 16 -3.72 12.76 1.34
CA TYR A 16 -3.28 12.14 2.58
C TYR A 16 -2.85 13.21 3.59
N GLY A 17 -2.93 12.86 4.87
CA GLY A 17 -2.48 13.68 5.99
C GLY A 17 -2.29 12.83 7.25
N PRO A 18 -2.00 13.46 8.40
CA PRO A 18 -1.85 12.73 9.65
C PRO A 18 -3.13 11.93 9.99
N GLY A 19 -2.99 10.61 10.11
CA GLY A 19 -4.09 9.70 10.44
C GLY A 19 -5.14 9.47 9.35
N TRP A 20 -4.96 9.97 8.11
CA TRP A 20 -5.95 9.76 7.05
C TRP A 20 -5.37 9.72 5.64
N VAL A 21 -6.08 9.03 4.74
CA VAL A 21 -5.81 8.97 3.30
C VAL A 21 -7.13 9.06 2.53
N ALA A 22 -7.12 9.69 1.36
CA ALA A 22 -8.25 9.70 0.44
C ALA A 22 -7.95 8.87 -0.81
N VAL A 23 -8.75 7.85 -1.10
CA VAL A 23 -8.66 7.00 -2.30
C VAL A 23 -9.86 7.28 -3.18
N ASP A 24 -9.64 7.67 -4.43
CA ASP A 24 -10.71 8.08 -5.37
C ASP A 24 -11.73 9.06 -4.76
N ARG A 25 -11.24 10.01 -3.94
CA ARG A 25 -12.00 11.04 -3.20
C ARG A 25 -12.80 10.53 -1.98
N GLU A 26 -12.71 9.26 -1.63
CA GLU A 26 -13.24 8.73 -0.39
C GLU A 26 -12.18 8.76 0.70
N LYS A 27 -12.51 9.32 1.87
CA LYS A 27 -11.57 9.50 2.98
C LYS A 27 -11.63 8.29 3.93
N PHE A 28 -10.46 7.78 4.30
CA PHE A 28 -10.24 6.70 5.24
C PHE A 28 -9.39 7.18 6.40
N GLU A 29 -9.79 6.80 7.61
CA GLU A 29 -9.14 7.18 8.89
C GLU A 29 -8.68 5.93 9.67
N HIS A 30 -8.55 4.80 8.97
CA HIS A 30 -8.03 3.53 9.48
C HIS A 30 -7.05 2.95 8.47
N SER A 31 -6.14 2.10 8.94
CA SER A 31 -5.17 1.42 8.08
C SER A 31 -5.84 0.66 6.95
N LEU A 32 -5.26 0.74 5.75
CA LEU A 32 -5.95 0.37 4.52
C LEU A 32 -5.00 -0.36 3.58
N LEU A 33 -5.51 -1.42 2.94
CA LEU A 33 -4.88 -2.03 1.78
C LEU A 33 -5.52 -1.44 0.52
N VAL A 34 -4.68 -0.89 -0.37
CA VAL A 34 -5.09 -0.30 -1.65
C VAL A 34 -4.30 -0.96 -2.76
N GLY A 35 -4.95 -1.50 -3.79
CA GLY A 35 -4.28 -2.13 -4.92
C GLY A 35 -4.70 -1.51 -6.25
N ALA A 36 -3.77 -1.47 -7.20
CA ALA A 36 -4.01 -0.87 -8.51
C ALA A 36 -5.22 -1.50 -9.25
N LYS A 37 -5.50 -2.78 -9.01
CA LYS A 37 -6.60 -3.54 -9.64
C LYS A 37 -7.93 -3.51 -8.88
N GLY A 38 -8.15 -2.53 -7.98
CA GLY A 38 -9.42 -2.38 -7.28
C GLY A 38 -9.48 -2.94 -5.86
N LEU A 39 -8.37 -3.48 -5.33
CA LEU A 39 -8.31 -3.91 -3.94
C LEU A 39 -8.46 -2.68 -3.03
N ARG A 40 -9.52 -2.65 -2.22
CA ARG A 40 -9.73 -1.64 -1.19
C ARG A 40 -10.36 -2.30 0.02
N GLN A 41 -9.58 -2.54 1.07
CA GLN A 41 -10.07 -3.16 2.29
C GLN A 41 -9.35 -2.62 3.53
N ALA A 42 -10.06 -2.62 4.66
CA ALA A 42 -9.45 -2.32 5.95
C ALA A 42 -8.29 -3.28 6.22
N TRP A 43 -7.21 -2.75 6.78
CA TRP A 43 -6.08 -3.52 7.27
C TRP A 43 -6.15 -3.53 8.80
N ASP A 44 -6.22 -4.72 9.39
CA ASP A 44 -6.57 -4.92 10.81
C ASP A 44 -5.40 -4.64 11.78
N CYS A 45 -4.81 -3.45 11.66
CA CYS A 45 -3.76 -2.95 12.52
C CYS A 45 -3.88 -1.43 12.69
N ALA A 46 -3.87 -0.92 13.92
CA ALA A 46 -3.95 0.52 14.16
C ALA A 46 -2.55 1.16 14.22
N ARG A 47 -1.55 0.42 14.72
CA ARG A 47 -0.17 0.88 14.88
C ARG A 47 0.81 -0.15 14.35
N PHE A 48 2.04 0.27 14.16
CA PHE A 48 3.09 -0.61 13.63
C PHE A 48 3.41 -1.73 14.60
N GLU A 49 3.30 -1.47 15.89
CA GLU A 49 3.53 -2.45 16.95
C GLU A 49 2.43 -3.52 16.99
N ASP A 50 1.29 -3.30 16.34
CA ASP A 50 0.21 -4.27 16.21
C ASP A 50 0.44 -5.22 15.01
N LEU A 51 1.45 -4.97 14.17
CA LEU A 51 1.80 -5.85 13.06
C LEU A 51 2.37 -7.17 13.57
N THR A 52 2.00 -8.24 12.88
CA THR A 52 2.35 -9.62 13.22
C THR A 52 2.76 -10.39 11.96
N PRO A 53 3.42 -11.56 12.07
CA PRO A 53 3.72 -12.40 10.91
C PRO A 53 2.49 -12.72 10.04
N GLU A 54 1.32 -12.89 10.66
CA GLU A 54 0.07 -13.25 9.99
C GLU A 54 -0.38 -12.16 9.01
N HIS A 55 -0.11 -10.89 9.32
CA HIS A 55 -0.38 -9.79 8.39
C HIS A 55 0.44 -9.95 7.09
N PHE A 56 1.70 -10.38 7.18
CA PHE A 56 2.58 -10.56 6.03
C PHE A 56 2.26 -11.85 5.25
N GLU A 57 1.80 -12.89 5.95
CA GLU A 57 1.24 -14.08 5.32
C GLU A 57 0.00 -13.72 4.50
N ALA A 58 -0.94 -12.95 5.06
CA ALA A 58 -2.13 -12.48 4.35
C ALA A 58 -1.79 -11.61 3.13
N LEU A 59 -0.82 -10.69 3.28
CA LEU A 59 -0.30 -9.88 2.16
C LEU A 59 0.25 -10.76 1.02
N SER A 60 0.87 -11.90 1.34
CA SER A 60 1.41 -12.82 0.32
C SER A 60 0.35 -13.55 -0.51
N GLN A 61 -0.91 -13.54 -0.07
CA GLN A 61 -2.03 -14.12 -0.78
C GLN A 61 -2.69 -13.15 -1.76
N LEU A 62 -2.28 -11.88 -1.75
CA LEU A 62 -2.74 -10.87 -2.70
C LEU A 62 -2.08 -11.07 -4.07
N ASP A 63 -2.84 -10.81 -5.13
CA ASP A 63 -2.28 -10.72 -6.48
C ASP A 63 -1.52 -9.38 -6.61
N ALA A 64 -0.22 -9.37 -6.25
CA ALA A 64 0.65 -8.22 -6.35
C ALA A 64 2.05 -8.63 -6.83
N GLU A 65 2.70 -7.78 -7.62
CA GLU A 65 4.13 -7.91 -7.94
C GLU A 65 5.01 -7.22 -6.88
N VAL A 66 4.48 -6.15 -6.30
CA VAL A 66 5.17 -5.32 -5.31
C VAL A 66 4.17 -4.82 -4.28
N ILE A 67 4.58 -4.89 -3.02
CA ILE A 67 3.86 -4.35 -1.88
C ILE A 67 4.68 -3.18 -1.33
N ILE A 68 4.02 -2.05 -1.13
CA ILE A 68 4.58 -0.89 -0.46
C ILE A 68 3.99 -0.84 0.95
N LEU A 69 4.81 -1.03 1.96
CA LEU A 69 4.44 -0.83 3.35
C LEU A 69 4.61 0.65 3.70
N GLY A 70 3.49 1.33 3.93
CA GLY A 70 3.44 2.64 4.58
C GLY A 70 3.44 2.43 6.08
N SER A 71 4.59 2.58 6.74
CA SER A 71 4.78 2.22 8.14
C SER A 71 4.35 3.31 9.14
N GLY A 72 3.45 4.21 8.76
CA GLY A 72 2.96 5.32 9.58
C GLY A 72 3.76 6.61 9.37
N GLN A 73 3.99 7.37 10.44
CA GLN A 73 4.59 8.71 10.35
C GLN A 73 6.10 8.71 10.03
N ARG A 74 6.76 7.57 10.22
CA ARG A 74 8.19 7.37 10.00
C ARG A 74 8.43 6.04 9.30
N ASN A 75 9.53 5.95 8.57
CA ASN A 75 9.97 4.69 7.99
C ASN A 75 10.39 3.70 9.11
N ARG A 76 9.77 2.53 9.13
CA ARG A 76 10.07 1.40 10.02
C ARG A 76 10.08 0.12 9.19
N PHE A 77 10.91 -0.83 9.57
CA PHE A 77 11.06 -2.09 8.84
C PHE A 77 10.47 -3.24 9.66
N PRO A 78 9.64 -4.11 9.06
CA PRO A 78 9.21 -5.33 9.71
C PRO A 78 10.39 -6.29 9.87
N PRO A 79 10.36 -7.20 10.87
CA PRO A 79 11.34 -8.25 11.01
C PRO A 79 11.50 -9.07 9.71
N ALA A 80 12.74 -9.31 9.29
CA ALA A 80 13.04 -10.03 8.04
C ALA A 80 12.41 -11.43 7.98
N ALA A 81 12.19 -12.07 9.14
CA ALA A 81 11.54 -13.37 9.22
C ALA A 81 10.09 -13.35 8.67
N TRP A 82 9.39 -12.23 8.77
CA TRP A 82 8.00 -12.09 8.30
C TRP A 82 7.92 -11.95 6.77
N LEU A 83 9.04 -11.69 6.10
CA LEU A 83 9.09 -11.47 4.64
C LEU A 83 9.17 -12.78 3.83
N ARG A 84 9.47 -13.90 4.49
CA ARG A 84 9.60 -15.22 3.86
C ARG A 84 8.42 -15.60 2.95
N PRO A 85 7.15 -15.45 3.35
CA PRO A 85 6.02 -15.78 2.47
C PRO A 85 5.95 -14.89 1.22
N LEU A 86 6.24 -13.59 1.35
CA LEU A 86 6.32 -12.68 0.21
C LEU A 86 7.42 -13.10 -0.77
N MET A 87 8.61 -13.43 -0.25
CA MET A 87 9.73 -13.92 -1.07
C MET A 87 9.39 -15.23 -1.79
N ALA A 88 8.72 -16.18 -1.13
CA ALA A 88 8.29 -17.44 -1.73
C ALA A 88 7.33 -17.21 -2.92
N ARG A 89 6.52 -16.16 -2.85
CA ARG A 89 5.62 -15.70 -3.92
C ARG A 89 6.29 -14.77 -4.93
N ARG A 90 7.58 -14.45 -4.76
CA ARG A 90 8.35 -13.46 -5.55
C ARG A 90 7.74 -12.05 -5.53
N ILE A 91 7.10 -11.70 -4.42
CA ILE A 91 6.52 -10.38 -4.20
C ILE A 91 7.58 -9.51 -3.53
N GLY A 92 7.93 -8.39 -4.16
CA GLY A 92 8.82 -7.40 -3.56
C GLY A 92 8.13 -6.65 -2.42
N LEU A 93 8.83 -6.37 -1.32
CA LEU A 93 8.34 -5.48 -0.27
C LEU A 93 9.27 -4.27 -0.15
N GLU A 94 8.72 -3.07 -0.25
CA GLU A 94 9.40 -1.81 0.07
C GLU A 94 8.75 -1.17 1.29
N SER A 95 9.56 -0.70 2.25
CA SER A 95 9.07 -0.01 3.45
C SER A 95 9.47 1.46 3.44
N MET A 96 8.50 2.33 3.74
CA MET A 96 8.66 3.78 3.80
C MET A 96 7.60 4.40 4.72
N ASP A 97 7.68 5.70 5.02
CA ASP A 97 6.59 6.39 5.69
C ASP A 97 5.32 6.40 4.81
N THR A 98 4.14 6.49 5.43
CA THR A 98 2.85 6.39 4.73
C THR A 98 2.70 7.45 3.64
N GLN A 99 3.23 8.66 3.82
CA GLN A 99 3.12 9.71 2.79
C GLN A 99 3.98 9.39 1.56
N ALA A 100 5.19 8.89 1.77
CA ALA A 100 6.02 8.36 0.69
C ALA A 100 5.34 7.17 0.01
N ALA A 101 4.76 6.24 0.77
CA ALA A 101 4.06 5.09 0.24
C ALA A 101 2.91 5.49 -0.68
N CYS A 102 2.10 6.47 -0.28
CA CYS A 102 1.03 7.01 -1.10
C CYS A 102 1.51 7.55 -2.47
N ARG A 103 2.64 8.27 -2.47
CA ARG A 103 3.23 8.81 -3.70
C ARG A 103 3.78 7.70 -4.61
N THR A 104 4.57 6.79 -4.03
CA THR A 104 5.18 5.68 -4.77
C THR A 104 4.13 4.75 -5.35
N TYR A 105 3.07 4.47 -4.58
CA TYR A 105 1.92 3.70 -5.06
C TYR A 105 1.31 4.33 -6.32
N ASN A 106 1.01 5.63 -6.30
CA ASN A 106 0.41 6.31 -7.45
C ASN A 106 1.31 6.26 -8.68
N ILE A 107 2.63 6.41 -8.51
CA ILE A 107 3.60 6.29 -9.61
C ILE A 107 3.52 4.89 -10.23
N LEU A 108 3.70 3.84 -9.42
CA LEU A 108 3.69 2.46 -9.90
C LEU A 108 2.32 2.05 -10.50
N ALA A 109 1.22 2.48 -9.87
CA ALA A 109 -0.12 2.22 -10.40
C ALA A 109 -0.34 2.93 -11.75
N SER A 110 0.16 4.15 -11.92
CA SER A 110 0.09 4.86 -13.21
C SER A 110 0.95 4.24 -14.31
N GLU A 111 2.02 3.51 -13.93
CA GLU A 111 2.86 2.72 -14.84
C GLU A 111 2.21 1.38 -15.22
N GLY A 112 1.03 1.07 -14.68
CA GLY A 112 0.31 -0.19 -14.93
C GLY A 112 0.90 -1.40 -14.17
N ARG A 113 1.75 -1.16 -13.17
CA ARG A 113 2.30 -2.22 -12.31
C ARG A 113 1.22 -2.77 -11.39
N ASN A 114 1.29 -4.06 -11.10
CA ASN A 114 0.41 -4.67 -10.12
C ASN A 114 0.93 -4.40 -8.70
N VAL A 115 0.72 -3.17 -8.21
CA VAL A 115 1.16 -2.71 -6.89
C VAL A 115 0.02 -2.76 -5.87
N VAL A 116 0.36 -3.13 -4.63
CA VAL A 116 -0.49 -2.95 -3.46
C VAL A 116 0.22 -2.07 -2.44
N ALA A 117 -0.47 -1.07 -1.89
CA ALA A 117 -0.05 -0.29 -0.74
C ALA A 117 -0.73 -0.83 0.53
N ALA A 118 0.06 -1.21 1.52
CA ALA A 118 -0.37 -1.52 2.87
C ALA A 118 -0.09 -0.30 3.77
N LEU A 119 -1.10 0.53 4.00
CA LEU A 119 -0.95 1.84 4.63
C LEU A 119 -1.37 1.78 6.10
N LEU A 120 -0.43 2.02 6.99
CA LEU A 120 -0.70 2.22 8.41
C LEU A 120 -1.05 3.69 8.69
N LEU A 121 -2.19 3.92 9.35
CA LEU A 121 -2.64 5.26 9.75
C LEU A 121 -2.68 5.36 11.27
N GLU A 122 -1.70 6.10 11.83
CA GLU A 122 -1.50 6.34 13.27
C GLU A 122 -1.32 7.84 13.59
#